data_AF-A0AA35SXG3-F1
#
_entry.id   AF-A0AA35SXG3-F1
#
_cell.length_a   1.000
_cell.length_b   1.000
_cell.length_c   1.000
_cell.angle_alpha   90.00
_cell.angle_beta   90.00
_cell.angle_gamma   90.00
#
_symmetry.space_group_name_H-M   'P 1'
#
loop_
_entity.id
_entity.type
_entity.pdbx_description
1 polymer ?
#
loop_
_entity_poly.entity_id
_entity_poly.type
_entity_poly.pdbx_seq_one_letter_code
_entity_poly.pdbx_strand_id
1 'polypeptide(L)'
;MFGDYVTRCHSSDNRDFKHQFTVMQDCGAGFSTIAGSNTSLQKLNRYANIMPYDDNRVFLVAVEGHTEYKGDYINASYIDGYNFEHKFIATQGPLPNTTVDFWRMVWQERSQSIVMVTNLVEGNRIKCHKYWPETGTLSFGPFNVTITGQQILADYTTREFSVQLAESSEPALSVTQFHFTAWPDHGVPDYATSLLAFHKKVKKHHKGGMGPIIVHCSAGVGRTGTLITIDCVLEQLQEEKVVDIAGVIIHLRTQRMKMVQSLEQYIFIHDAILEVLTCGDTQIDACNLRRVTQKMTECDTQTNLNDFEKQFEVLEKVSVKPGEIARSEALRNPTKNRSDDYLPGDAWRVALRGDLQTYIHAVFVNGYKQQRAFIIAQSPMESTARDFWKMVHDRKCGVIVMLCDLVEDEQETCYQYWPQTGLIQFVGYTVDLMEEKVMEGFIMRKLSVYSEKAGSAHQVVQLHMTNWSPDGSCSHLATITSVIMRCLPFREERQQSCSGPLQ
;
A
#
# COMPACT_ATOMS: atom_id res chain seq x y z
N MET A 1 13.89 1.08 26.89
CA MET A 1 13.80 1.88 25.66
C MET A 1 12.42 1.69 25.02
N PHE A 2 12.01 2.51 24.05
CA PHE A 2 10.66 2.41 23.44
C PHE A 2 10.40 1.02 22.82
N GLY A 3 11.40 0.42 22.16
CA GLY A 3 11.30 -0.95 21.65
C GLY A 3 11.00 -1.99 22.72
N ASP A 4 11.69 -1.95 23.86
CA ASP A 4 11.41 -2.89 24.98
C ASP A 4 9.97 -2.74 25.49
N TYR A 5 9.46 -1.50 25.52
CA TYR A 5 8.09 -1.22 25.92
C TYR A 5 7.09 -1.89 24.96
N VAL A 6 7.24 -1.68 23.64
CA VAL A 6 6.36 -2.27 22.62
C VAL A 6 6.43 -3.79 22.64
N THR A 7 7.63 -4.38 22.68
CA THR A 7 7.84 -5.83 22.77
C THR A 7 7.19 -6.43 24.02
N ARG A 8 7.33 -5.77 25.18
CA ARG A 8 6.69 -6.20 26.44
C ARG A 8 5.17 -6.16 26.33
N CYS A 9 4.61 -5.13 25.71
CA CYS A 9 3.16 -5.01 25.51
C CYS A 9 2.63 -6.14 24.61
N HIS A 10 3.28 -6.43 23.48
CA HIS A 10 2.92 -7.57 22.60
C HIS A 10 3.05 -8.92 23.31
N SER A 11 4.15 -9.13 24.04
CA SER A 11 4.39 -10.36 24.82
C SER A 11 3.34 -10.62 25.91
N SER A 12 2.58 -9.58 26.29
CA SER A 12 1.52 -9.67 27.28
C SER A 12 0.13 -9.92 26.68
N ASP A 13 0.05 -10.37 25.42
CA ASP A 13 -1.19 -10.46 24.63
C ASP A 13 -1.91 -9.10 24.55
N ASN A 14 -1.12 -8.04 24.32
CA ASN A 14 -1.60 -6.67 24.17
C ASN A 14 -2.40 -6.11 25.37
N ARG A 15 -2.28 -6.70 26.56
CA ARG A 15 -3.05 -6.29 27.75
C ARG A 15 -2.76 -4.85 28.18
N ASP A 16 -1.49 -4.45 28.17
CA ASP A 16 -1.09 -3.08 28.52
C ASP A 16 -1.66 -2.06 27.52
N PHE A 17 -1.58 -2.34 26.21
CA PHE A 17 -2.19 -1.51 25.18
C PHE A 17 -3.71 -1.40 25.37
N LYS A 18 -4.37 -2.53 25.65
CA LYS A 18 -5.81 -2.57 25.90
C LYS A 18 -6.18 -1.71 27.10
N HIS A 19 -5.42 -1.77 28.18
CA HIS A 19 -5.65 -0.96 29.37
C HIS A 19 -5.55 0.53 29.06
N GLN A 20 -4.46 0.97 28.44
CA GLN A 20 -4.26 2.38 28.06
C GLN A 20 -5.36 2.87 27.11
N PHE A 21 -5.69 2.09 26.08
CA PHE A 21 -6.75 2.45 25.14
C PHE A 21 -8.12 2.60 25.80
N THR A 22 -8.41 1.73 26.78
CA THR A 22 -9.68 1.77 27.53
C THR A 22 -9.78 3.03 28.38
N VAL A 23 -8.69 3.43 29.06
CA VAL A 23 -8.65 4.66 29.88
C VAL A 23 -8.95 5.91 29.06
N MET A 24 -8.62 5.92 27.77
CA MET A 24 -8.87 7.06 26.88
C MET A 24 -10.29 7.09 26.27
N GLN A 25 -11.11 6.03 26.41
CA GLN A 25 -12.38 5.91 25.67
C GLN A 25 -13.35 7.06 25.90
N ASP A 26 -13.39 7.61 27.12
CA ASP A 26 -14.32 8.68 27.50
C ASP A 26 -13.76 10.09 27.24
N CYS A 27 -12.51 10.20 26.75
CA CYS A 27 -11.94 11.50 26.39
C CYS A 27 -12.76 12.16 25.28
N GLY A 28 -13.27 13.35 25.56
CA GLY A 28 -14.04 14.15 24.61
C GLY A 28 -15.56 14.06 24.77
N ALA A 29 -16.08 13.26 25.71
CA ALA A 29 -17.53 13.10 25.91
C ALA A 29 -18.27 14.38 26.37
N GLY A 30 -17.54 15.39 26.86
CA GLY A 30 -18.11 16.66 27.35
C GLY A 30 -18.24 17.78 26.32
N PHE A 31 -17.72 17.61 25.10
CA PHE A 31 -17.77 18.66 24.08
C PHE A 31 -19.12 18.70 23.36
N SER A 32 -19.58 19.91 23.06
CA SER A 32 -20.88 20.15 22.44
C SER A 32 -20.89 19.67 20.98
N THR A 33 -22.02 19.08 20.55
CA THR A 33 -22.25 18.59 19.17
C THR A 33 -23.62 19.03 18.64
N ILE A 34 -24.13 20.17 19.10
CA ILE A 34 -25.48 20.69 18.83
C ILE A 34 -25.70 20.84 17.32
N ALA A 35 -24.74 21.39 16.57
CA ALA A 35 -24.88 21.54 15.12
C ALA A 35 -24.98 20.17 14.43
N GLY A 36 -24.10 19.22 14.79
CA GLY A 36 -24.10 17.88 14.20
C GLY A 36 -25.31 17.02 14.58
N SER A 37 -25.89 17.24 15.76
CA SER A 37 -27.05 16.50 16.28
C SER A 37 -28.39 17.07 15.83
N ASN A 38 -28.40 18.21 15.15
CA ASN A 38 -29.61 18.81 14.60
C ASN A 38 -30.27 17.86 13.58
N THR A 39 -31.55 17.55 13.81
CA THR A 39 -32.34 16.62 12.98
C THR A 39 -32.40 17.06 11.51
N SER A 40 -32.36 18.37 11.22
CA SER A 40 -32.35 18.88 9.84
C SER A 40 -31.03 18.59 9.10
N LEU A 41 -29.93 18.48 9.83
CA LEU A 41 -28.57 18.28 9.31
C LEU A 41 -28.12 16.81 9.34
N GLN A 42 -28.88 15.93 10.00
CA GLN A 42 -28.55 14.51 10.15
C GLN A 42 -28.25 13.80 8.82
N LYS A 43 -28.91 14.19 7.73
CA LYS A 43 -28.69 13.64 6.37
C LYS A 43 -27.33 14.02 5.75
N LEU A 44 -26.59 14.92 6.38
CA LEU A 44 -25.24 15.33 5.98
C LEU A 44 -24.17 14.52 6.73
N ASN A 45 -24.57 13.74 7.74
CA ASN A 45 -23.69 12.87 8.51
C ASN A 45 -23.75 11.44 7.97
N ARG A 46 -22.59 10.87 7.65
CA ARG A 46 -22.51 9.45 7.23
C ARG A 46 -22.89 8.51 8.37
N TYR A 47 -22.52 8.87 9.60
CA TYR A 47 -22.82 8.10 10.80
C TYR A 47 -23.42 9.03 11.86
N ALA A 48 -24.60 8.71 12.37
CA ALA A 48 -25.30 9.54 13.35
C ALA A 48 -24.53 9.69 14.69
N ASN A 49 -23.62 8.76 14.98
CA ASN A 49 -22.82 8.76 16.21
C ASN A 49 -21.39 9.32 16.01
N ILE A 50 -21.12 9.97 14.87
CA ILE A 50 -19.85 10.64 14.56
C ILE A 50 -20.15 12.04 14.05
N MET A 51 -19.90 13.04 14.89
CA MET A 51 -20.20 14.44 14.62
C MET A 51 -18.95 15.30 14.95
N PRO A 52 -18.76 16.45 14.30
CA PRO A 52 -17.77 17.41 14.75
C PRO A 52 -18.23 18.07 16.05
N TYR A 53 -17.30 18.51 16.90
CA TYR A 53 -17.64 19.38 18.02
C TYR A 53 -17.94 20.79 17.53
N ASP A 54 -18.80 21.52 18.24
CA ASP A 54 -19.24 22.85 17.81
C ASP A 54 -18.09 23.88 17.83
N ASP A 55 -17.18 23.78 18.80
CA ASP A 55 -16.13 24.78 19.06
C ASP A 55 -15.05 24.84 17.97
N ASN A 56 -14.84 23.75 17.23
CA ASN A 56 -13.79 23.65 16.22
C ASN A 56 -14.26 23.00 14.90
N ARG A 57 -15.58 22.91 14.67
CA ARG A 57 -16.08 22.49 13.36
C ARG A 57 -15.66 23.48 12.28
N VAL A 58 -15.55 22.99 11.05
CA VAL A 58 -15.39 23.87 9.89
C VAL A 58 -16.74 24.53 9.58
N PHE A 59 -16.76 25.86 9.50
CA PHE A 59 -17.93 26.65 9.11
C PHE A 59 -17.84 26.98 7.63
N LEU A 60 -18.83 26.58 6.83
CA LEU A 60 -18.83 26.88 5.41
C LEU A 60 -19.46 28.24 5.13
N VAL A 61 -18.71 29.08 4.44
CA VAL A 61 -19.14 30.40 3.98
C VAL A 61 -19.97 30.25 2.71
N ALA A 62 -20.97 31.12 2.55
CA ALA A 62 -21.75 31.21 1.32
C ALA A 62 -20.86 31.69 0.16
N VAL A 63 -20.99 31.05 -0.99
CA VAL A 63 -20.39 31.52 -2.25
C VAL A 63 -21.39 32.44 -2.93
N GLU A 64 -21.00 33.70 -3.14
CA GLU A 64 -21.84 34.70 -3.78
C GLU A 64 -22.31 34.23 -5.17
N GLY A 65 -23.58 34.46 -5.49
CA GLY A 65 -24.18 34.04 -6.77
C GLY A 65 -24.61 32.57 -6.85
N HIS A 66 -24.32 31.74 -5.85
CA HIS A 66 -24.57 30.30 -5.87
C HIS A 66 -25.44 29.84 -4.69
N THR A 67 -26.31 28.85 -4.91
CA THR A 67 -27.31 28.34 -3.94
C THR A 67 -27.34 26.81 -3.81
N GLU A 68 -26.42 26.12 -4.49
CA GLU A 68 -26.38 24.65 -4.62
C GLU A 68 -25.86 23.92 -3.36
N TYR A 69 -25.46 24.67 -2.32
CA TYR A 69 -24.87 24.15 -1.09
C TYR A 69 -25.80 24.31 0.12
N LYS A 70 -25.57 23.54 1.20
CA LYS A 70 -26.50 23.44 2.33
C LYS A 70 -25.99 24.16 3.56
N GLY A 71 -26.44 25.40 3.74
CA GLY A 71 -26.12 26.17 4.94
C GLY A 71 -24.63 26.27 5.20
N ASP A 72 -24.24 26.30 6.48
CA ASP A 72 -22.87 26.48 6.96
C ASP A 72 -22.23 25.17 7.49
N TYR A 73 -22.94 24.04 7.42
CA TYR A 73 -22.55 22.80 8.07
C TYR A 73 -21.82 21.82 7.14
N ILE A 74 -20.69 21.31 7.63
CA ILE A 74 -20.04 20.11 7.12
C ILE A 74 -19.51 19.28 8.30
N ASN A 75 -19.51 17.95 8.17
CA ASN A 75 -18.96 17.07 9.19
C ASN A 75 -17.43 17.04 9.10
N ALA A 76 -16.79 18.11 9.56
CA ALA A 76 -15.35 18.30 9.57
C ALA A 76 -14.93 19.11 10.81
N SER A 77 -13.73 18.83 11.31
CA SER A 77 -13.12 19.52 12.46
C SER A 77 -11.71 19.97 12.09
N TYR A 78 -11.33 21.17 12.52
CA TYR A 78 -9.92 21.56 12.55
C TYR A 78 -9.18 20.73 13.59
N ILE A 79 -7.98 20.28 13.26
CA ILE A 79 -7.15 19.44 14.09
C ILE A 79 -5.73 20.01 14.10
N ASP A 80 -5.13 20.06 15.27
CA ASP A 80 -3.78 20.58 15.45
C ASP A 80 -2.75 19.53 15.03
N GLY A 81 -1.65 20.02 14.46
CA GLY A 81 -0.42 19.27 14.37
C GLY A 81 0.36 19.36 15.66
N TYR A 82 1.57 18.81 15.67
CA TYR A 82 2.43 18.90 16.84
C TYR A 82 2.87 20.36 17.13
N ASN A 83 3.22 21.13 16.08
CA ASN A 83 3.67 22.52 16.21
C ASN A 83 2.83 23.57 15.48
N PHE A 84 1.69 23.16 14.92
CA PHE A 84 0.88 24.01 14.07
C PHE A 84 -0.59 23.82 14.41
N GLU A 85 -1.22 24.87 14.94
CA GLU A 85 -2.67 24.92 15.10
C GLU A 85 -3.36 24.75 13.75
N HIS A 86 -4.46 24.01 13.74
CA HIS A 86 -5.29 23.78 12.55
C HIS A 86 -4.53 23.27 11.31
N LYS A 87 -3.41 22.56 11.52
CA LYS A 87 -2.62 21.95 10.44
C LYS A 87 -3.46 21.01 9.57
N PHE A 88 -4.44 20.36 10.17
CA PHE A 88 -5.29 19.39 9.50
C PHE A 88 -6.76 19.77 9.57
N ILE A 89 -7.53 19.25 8.62
CA ILE A 89 -8.98 19.13 8.72
C ILE A 89 -9.32 17.64 8.70
N ALA A 90 -9.86 17.10 9.78
CA ALA A 90 -10.38 15.74 9.83
C ALA A 90 -11.87 15.75 9.44
N THR A 91 -12.21 15.08 8.35
CA THR A 91 -13.59 15.07 7.80
C THR A 91 -14.07 13.67 7.45
N GLN A 92 -15.39 13.49 7.37
CA GLN A 92 -15.97 12.24 6.87
C GLN A 92 -15.73 12.07 5.36
N GLY A 93 -15.78 10.82 4.88
CA GLY A 93 -15.83 10.55 3.44
C GLY A 93 -17.11 11.11 2.83
N PRO A 94 -17.05 11.99 1.81
CA PRO A 94 -18.22 12.67 1.26
C PRO A 94 -19.37 11.74 0.91
N LEU A 95 -20.59 12.20 1.16
CA LEU A 95 -21.84 11.57 0.69
C LEU A 95 -22.22 12.16 -0.68
N PRO A 96 -23.08 11.50 -1.46
CA PRO A 96 -23.56 12.05 -2.74
C PRO A 96 -24.13 13.47 -2.60
N ASN A 97 -24.78 13.76 -1.48
CA ASN A 97 -25.45 15.03 -1.18
C ASN A 97 -24.58 16.03 -0.40
N THR A 98 -23.28 15.78 -0.25
CA THR A 98 -22.30 16.65 0.44
C THR A 98 -21.01 16.86 -0.36
N THR A 99 -20.93 16.42 -1.63
CA THR A 99 -19.73 16.60 -2.46
C THR A 99 -19.49 18.07 -2.81
N VAL A 100 -20.56 18.85 -3.03
CA VAL A 100 -20.49 20.30 -3.24
C VAL A 100 -19.93 20.99 -2.00
N ASP A 101 -20.44 20.65 -0.82
CA ASP A 101 -19.95 21.19 0.47
C ASP A 101 -18.48 20.81 0.73
N PHE A 102 -18.06 19.60 0.33
CA PHE A 102 -16.67 19.17 0.43
C PHE A 102 -15.75 20.03 -0.45
N TRP A 103 -16.09 20.27 -1.72
CA TRP A 103 -15.28 21.14 -2.58
C TRP A 103 -15.35 22.62 -2.17
N ARG A 104 -16.46 23.06 -1.59
CA ARG A 104 -16.58 24.37 -0.95
C ARG A 104 -15.59 24.53 0.20
N MET A 105 -15.48 23.51 1.05
CA MET A 105 -14.47 23.46 2.12
C MET A 105 -13.05 23.52 1.55
N VAL A 106 -12.73 22.69 0.54
CA VAL A 106 -11.41 22.67 -0.10
C VAL A 106 -11.04 24.05 -0.65
N TRP A 107 -11.97 24.71 -1.33
CA TRP A 107 -11.76 26.03 -1.91
C TRP A 107 -11.58 27.11 -0.85
N GLN A 108 -12.49 27.18 0.13
CA GLN A 108 -12.47 28.18 1.22
C GLN A 108 -11.18 28.11 2.03
N GLU A 109 -10.78 26.90 2.43
CA GLU A 109 -9.61 26.67 3.27
C GLU A 109 -8.29 26.72 2.48
N ARG A 110 -8.38 26.93 1.16
CA ARG A 110 -7.24 26.87 0.22
C ARG A 110 -6.41 25.60 0.43
N SER A 111 -7.10 24.49 0.70
CA SER A 111 -6.48 23.20 0.96
C SER A 111 -5.97 22.59 -0.32
N GLN A 112 -4.66 22.57 -0.48
CA GLN A 112 -4.00 22.03 -1.67
C GLN A 112 -3.65 20.54 -1.53
N SER A 113 -3.91 19.94 -0.38
CA SER A 113 -3.62 18.53 -0.10
C SER A 113 -4.82 17.83 0.51
N ILE A 114 -5.28 16.76 -0.16
CA ILE A 114 -6.34 15.88 0.33
C ILE A 114 -5.74 14.49 0.55
N VAL A 115 -5.91 13.93 1.73
CA VAL A 115 -5.40 12.61 2.12
C VAL A 115 -6.59 11.68 2.40
N MET A 116 -6.82 10.77 1.47
CA MET A 116 -7.90 9.77 1.51
C MET A 116 -7.33 8.42 1.95
N VAL A 117 -7.75 7.93 3.12
CA VAL A 117 -7.22 6.69 3.74
C VAL A 117 -8.29 5.59 3.77
N THR A 118 -9.07 5.45 2.70
CA THR A 118 -10.12 4.42 2.56
C THR A 118 -10.41 4.18 1.09
N ASN A 119 -10.75 2.95 0.73
CA ASN A 119 -11.29 2.68 -0.61
C ASN A 119 -12.75 3.18 -0.69
N LEU A 120 -13.28 3.36 -1.91
CA LEU A 120 -14.68 3.78 -2.09
C LEU A 120 -15.66 2.75 -1.53
N VAL A 121 -15.34 1.46 -1.73
CA VAL A 121 -16.11 0.29 -1.29
C VAL A 121 -15.15 -0.68 -0.61
N GLU A 122 -15.57 -1.24 0.51
CA GLU A 122 -14.83 -2.23 1.30
C GLU A 122 -15.83 -3.33 1.69
N GLY A 123 -15.52 -4.57 1.34
CA GLY A 123 -16.50 -5.66 1.23
C GLY A 123 -17.70 -5.22 0.39
N ASN A 124 -18.90 -5.26 0.99
CA ASN A 124 -20.15 -4.83 0.34
C ASN A 124 -20.65 -3.46 0.83
N ARG A 125 -19.79 -2.64 1.46
CA ARG A 125 -20.19 -1.37 2.08
C ARG A 125 -19.51 -0.18 1.41
N ILE A 126 -20.30 0.82 1.01
CA ILE A 126 -19.80 2.10 0.51
C ILE A 126 -19.21 2.89 1.69
N LYS A 127 -17.91 3.15 1.64
CA LYS A 127 -17.17 3.89 2.67
C LYS A 127 -17.05 5.37 2.33
N CYS A 128 -16.95 5.72 1.06
CA CYS A 128 -16.83 7.09 0.56
C CYS A 128 -17.53 7.19 -0.80
N HIS A 129 -18.25 8.28 -1.06
CA HIS A 129 -18.70 8.56 -2.43
C HIS A 129 -17.54 9.13 -3.24
N LYS A 130 -17.48 8.85 -4.53
CA LYS A 130 -16.46 9.43 -5.41
C LYS A 130 -16.74 10.91 -5.61
N TYR A 131 -15.76 11.75 -5.33
CA TYR A 131 -15.88 13.22 -5.41
C TYR A 131 -14.89 13.83 -6.41
N TRP A 132 -14.40 13.05 -7.38
CA TRP A 132 -13.45 13.51 -8.40
C TRP A 132 -13.83 12.98 -9.80
N PRO A 133 -13.41 13.67 -10.89
CA PRO A 133 -13.53 13.15 -12.26
C PRO A 133 -12.52 12.03 -12.52
N GLU A 134 -12.89 11.01 -13.31
CA GLU A 134 -11.89 10.04 -13.82
C GLU A 134 -11.08 10.62 -14.99
N THR A 135 -11.73 11.45 -15.82
CA THR A 135 -11.13 12.13 -16.97
C THR A 135 -11.78 13.51 -17.14
N GLY A 136 -11.04 14.46 -17.70
CA GLY A 136 -11.55 15.80 -18.00
C GLY A 136 -12.01 16.58 -16.76
N THR A 137 -13.12 17.29 -16.89
CA THR A 137 -13.68 18.19 -15.88
C THR A 137 -15.04 17.68 -15.40
N LEU A 138 -15.28 17.74 -14.09
CA LEU A 138 -16.58 17.50 -13.48
C LEU A 138 -16.94 18.66 -12.54
N SER A 139 -18.15 19.16 -12.68
CA SER A 139 -18.68 20.25 -11.84
C SER A 139 -19.34 19.71 -10.58
N PHE A 140 -18.96 20.26 -9.44
CA PHE A 140 -19.60 20.02 -8.15
C PHE A 140 -20.21 21.34 -7.67
N GLY A 141 -21.47 21.61 -8.02
CA GLY A 141 -22.04 22.95 -7.87
C GLY A 141 -21.21 23.95 -8.67
N PRO A 142 -20.73 25.06 -8.07
CA PRO A 142 -19.93 26.05 -8.78
C PRO A 142 -18.45 25.67 -8.94
N PHE A 143 -18.01 24.52 -8.43
CA PHE A 143 -16.60 24.12 -8.49
C PHE A 143 -16.34 23.20 -9.68
N ASN A 144 -15.63 23.70 -10.68
CA ASN A 144 -15.17 22.91 -11.82
C ASN A 144 -13.84 22.23 -11.45
N VAL A 145 -13.89 20.92 -11.22
CA VAL A 145 -12.72 20.12 -10.84
C VAL A 145 -12.21 19.39 -12.07
N THR A 146 -10.99 19.68 -12.49
CA THR A 146 -10.34 19.08 -13.67
C THR A 146 -9.18 18.21 -13.22
N ILE A 147 -9.13 16.95 -13.63
CA ILE A 147 -7.96 16.09 -13.39
C ILE A 147 -6.84 16.46 -14.37
N THR A 148 -5.67 16.81 -13.84
CA THR A 148 -4.50 17.23 -14.62
C THR A 148 -3.38 16.20 -14.62
N GLY A 149 -3.38 15.28 -13.65
CA GLY A 149 -2.37 14.23 -13.53
C GLY A 149 -2.83 13.09 -12.64
N GLN A 150 -2.33 11.88 -12.91
CA GLN A 150 -2.59 10.71 -12.08
C GLN A 150 -1.38 9.77 -12.05
N GLN A 151 -1.03 9.30 -10.86
CA GLN A 151 -0.02 8.27 -10.64
C GLN A 151 -0.62 7.15 -9.78
N ILE A 152 -0.77 5.97 -10.37
CA ILE A 152 -1.22 4.75 -9.66
C ILE A 152 0.02 3.96 -9.24
N LEU A 153 0.15 3.70 -7.94
CA LEU A 153 1.14 2.83 -7.31
C LEU A 153 0.43 1.65 -6.63
N ALA A 154 1.18 0.65 -6.18
CA ALA A 154 0.58 -0.56 -5.61
C ALA A 154 -0.26 -0.27 -4.36
N ASP A 155 0.22 0.60 -3.47
CA ASP A 155 -0.42 0.83 -2.17
C ASP A 155 -1.16 2.16 -2.06
N TYR A 156 -0.97 3.05 -3.04
CA TYR A 156 -1.65 4.32 -3.09
C TYR A 156 -1.72 4.91 -4.51
N THR A 157 -2.65 5.84 -4.71
CA THR A 157 -2.80 6.63 -5.94
C THR A 157 -2.63 8.10 -5.62
N THR A 158 -1.96 8.85 -6.49
CA THR A 158 -1.87 10.31 -6.43
C THR A 158 -2.66 10.90 -7.59
N ARG A 159 -3.50 11.91 -7.36
CA ARG A 159 -4.24 12.65 -8.38
C ARG A 159 -4.00 14.14 -8.24
N GLU A 160 -3.76 14.82 -9.34
CA GLU A 160 -3.60 16.27 -9.41
C GLU A 160 -4.85 16.86 -10.03
N PHE A 161 -5.37 17.92 -9.42
CA PHE A 161 -6.58 18.61 -9.84
C PHE A 161 -6.31 20.10 -9.99
N SER A 162 -6.92 20.69 -11.01
CA SER A 162 -7.15 22.13 -11.12
C SER A 162 -8.61 22.40 -10.77
N VAL A 163 -8.85 23.14 -9.70
CA VAL A 163 -10.19 23.52 -9.24
C VAL A 163 -10.43 24.97 -9.62
N GLN A 164 -11.50 25.26 -10.32
CA GLN A 164 -11.88 26.63 -10.69
C GLN A 164 -13.29 26.93 -10.19
N LEU A 165 -13.48 28.07 -9.52
CA LEU A 165 -14.80 28.58 -9.21
C LEU A 165 -15.44 29.16 -10.48
N ALA A 166 -16.63 28.68 -10.83
CA ALA A 166 -17.40 29.14 -11.97
C ALA A 166 -17.69 30.63 -11.86
N GLU A 167 -17.64 31.34 -12.98
CA GLU A 167 -17.94 32.79 -13.06
C GLU A 167 -17.06 33.68 -12.17
N SER A 168 -15.99 33.12 -11.59
CA SER A 168 -15.01 33.85 -10.79
C SER A 168 -13.76 34.19 -11.61
N SER A 169 -13.20 35.37 -11.37
CA SER A 169 -11.90 35.77 -11.89
C SER A 169 -10.72 35.28 -11.03
N GLU A 170 -11.00 34.63 -9.89
CA GLU A 170 -9.96 34.04 -9.05
C GLU A 170 -9.19 32.95 -9.80
N PRO A 171 -7.86 32.84 -9.59
CA PRO A 171 -7.05 31.81 -10.21
C PRO A 171 -7.45 30.41 -9.72
N ALA A 172 -7.28 29.42 -10.59
CA ALA A 172 -7.53 28.03 -10.24
C ALA A 172 -6.65 27.56 -9.08
N LEU A 173 -7.24 26.82 -8.15
CA LEU A 173 -6.55 26.18 -7.04
C LEU A 173 -6.00 24.82 -7.48
N SER A 174 -4.69 24.65 -7.41
CA SER A 174 -4.05 23.35 -7.63
C SER A 174 -4.15 22.49 -6.37
N VAL A 175 -4.76 21.31 -6.50
CA VAL A 175 -5.03 20.38 -5.39
C VAL A 175 -4.50 19.00 -5.71
N THR A 176 -3.74 18.42 -4.79
CA THR A 176 -3.27 17.02 -4.90
C THR A 176 -4.00 16.13 -3.92
N GLN A 177 -4.63 15.07 -4.43
CA GLN A 177 -5.19 13.99 -3.61
C GLN A 177 -4.21 12.82 -3.53
N PHE A 178 -3.90 12.42 -2.30
CA PHE A 178 -3.15 11.23 -1.93
C PHE A 178 -4.16 10.19 -1.41
N HIS A 179 -4.35 9.09 -2.14
CA HIS A 179 -5.32 8.05 -1.84
C HIS A 179 -4.61 6.75 -1.46
N PHE A 180 -4.54 6.43 -0.17
CA PHE A 180 -3.97 5.18 0.33
C PHE A 180 -4.98 4.04 0.17
N THR A 181 -4.64 3.06 -0.67
CA THR A 181 -5.54 1.97 -1.11
C THR A 181 -5.24 0.64 -0.45
N ALA A 182 -4.09 0.50 0.21
CA ALA A 182 -3.64 -0.74 0.84
C ALA A 182 -4.17 -0.97 2.27
N TRP A 183 -5.00 -0.08 2.82
CA TRP A 183 -5.60 -0.32 4.13
C TRP A 183 -6.70 -1.39 4.01
N PRO A 184 -6.63 -2.51 4.75
CA PRO A 184 -7.61 -3.58 4.63
C PRO A 184 -9.00 -3.21 5.17
N ASP A 185 -10.01 -3.94 4.67
CA ASP A 185 -11.42 -3.79 5.06
C ASP A 185 -11.63 -4.04 6.57
N HIS A 186 -10.82 -4.94 7.16
CA HIS A 186 -10.81 -5.30 8.57
C HIS A 186 -9.42 -5.07 9.17
N GLY A 187 -9.37 -4.48 10.37
CA GLY A 187 -8.12 -4.26 11.10
C GLY A 187 -7.24 -3.13 10.54
N VAL A 188 -5.94 -3.40 10.47
CA VAL A 188 -4.85 -2.49 10.11
C VAL A 188 -3.95 -3.17 9.07
N PRO A 189 -3.14 -2.41 8.30
CA PRO A 189 -2.10 -3.02 7.46
C PRO A 189 -1.19 -3.92 8.31
N ASP A 190 -0.70 -5.01 7.72
CA ASP A 190 0.21 -5.94 8.42
C ASP A 190 1.55 -5.27 8.79
N TYR A 191 1.96 -4.28 8.00
CA TYR A 191 3.21 -3.53 8.19
C TYR A 191 2.98 -2.04 7.95
N ALA A 192 3.74 -1.18 8.66
CA ALA A 192 3.59 0.26 8.55
C ALA A 192 4.34 0.84 7.35
N THR A 193 5.30 0.12 6.79
CA THR A 193 6.22 0.56 5.71
C THR A 193 5.54 1.32 4.59
N SER A 194 4.45 0.79 4.02
CA SER A 194 3.75 1.43 2.91
C SER A 194 3.02 2.70 3.33
N LEU A 195 2.46 2.74 4.54
CA LEU A 195 1.81 3.93 5.09
C LEU A 195 2.83 5.02 5.45
N LEU A 196 4.00 4.64 5.98
CA LEU A 196 5.11 5.56 6.27
C LEU A 196 5.68 6.17 4.98
N ALA A 197 5.87 5.36 3.93
CA ALA A 197 6.27 5.86 2.62
C ALA A 197 5.23 6.83 2.02
N PHE A 198 3.94 6.50 2.17
CA PHE A 198 2.83 7.36 1.77
C PHE A 198 2.83 8.69 2.54
N HIS A 199 2.93 8.64 3.87
CA HIS A 199 3.04 9.80 4.75
C HIS A 199 4.20 10.71 4.35
N LYS A 200 5.40 10.14 4.14
CA LYS A 200 6.58 10.88 3.69
C LYS A 200 6.33 11.61 2.36
N LYS A 201 5.59 10.99 1.44
CA LYS A 201 5.22 11.63 0.17
C LYS A 201 4.25 12.81 0.36
N VAL A 202 3.25 12.67 1.23
CA VAL A 202 2.35 13.79 1.61
C VAL A 202 3.16 14.94 2.20
N LYS A 203 4.05 14.66 3.16
CA LYS A 203 4.91 15.66 3.82
C LYS A 203 5.87 16.35 2.87
N LYS A 204 6.46 15.60 1.92
CA LYS A 204 7.35 16.18 0.90
C LYS A 204 6.61 17.14 -0.03
N HIS A 205 5.33 16.89 -0.30
CA HIS A 205 4.49 17.74 -1.14
C HIS A 205 3.99 18.99 -0.39
N HIS A 206 3.54 18.83 0.85
CA HIS A 206 2.99 19.92 1.63
C HIS A 206 4.09 20.87 2.14
N LYS A 207 3.94 22.17 1.87
CA LYS A 207 4.92 23.23 2.16
C LYS A 207 4.30 24.31 3.04
N GLY A 208 5.14 25.08 3.73
CA GLY A 208 4.70 26.25 4.48
C GLY A 208 3.97 27.25 3.59
N GLY A 209 2.84 27.78 4.08
CA GLY A 209 1.97 28.70 3.35
C GLY A 209 0.81 28.04 2.59
N MET A 210 0.76 26.70 2.51
CA MET A 210 -0.41 25.98 2.00
C MET A 210 -1.51 25.94 3.09
N GLY A 211 -2.78 25.89 2.67
CA GLY A 211 -3.91 25.70 3.61
C GLY A 211 -3.92 24.31 4.28
N PRO A 212 -4.78 24.07 5.28
CA PRO A 212 -4.79 22.83 6.05
C PRO A 212 -4.84 21.55 5.20
N ILE A 213 -4.16 20.49 5.64
CA ILE A 213 -4.23 19.18 5.00
C ILE A 213 -5.58 18.55 5.35
N ILE A 214 -6.42 18.31 4.35
CA ILE A 214 -7.68 17.59 4.57
C ILE A 214 -7.38 16.11 4.65
N VAL A 215 -7.69 15.47 5.77
CA VAL A 215 -7.51 14.03 5.98
C VAL A 215 -8.87 13.38 6.22
N HIS A 216 -9.22 12.35 5.44
CA HIS A 216 -10.47 11.64 5.60
C HIS A 216 -10.35 10.14 5.35
N CYS A 217 -11.30 9.41 5.91
CA CYS A 217 -11.55 8.01 5.60
C CYS A 217 -13.05 7.86 5.34
N SER A 218 -13.74 6.95 6.04
CA SER A 218 -15.21 6.87 6.00
C SER A 218 -15.85 7.82 7.01
N ALA A 219 -15.57 7.64 8.30
CA ALA A 219 -16.11 8.48 9.38
C ALA A 219 -15.24 9.70 9.72
N GLY A 220 -13.97 9.70 9.28
CA GLY A 220 -13.02 10.77 9.59
C GLY A 220 -12.47 10.72 11.02
N VAL A 221 -12.36 9.54 11.64
CA VAL A 221 -11.89 9.39 13.03
C VAL A 221 -10.91 8.24 13.24
N GLY A 222 -11.15 7.07 12.64
CA GLY A 222 -10.30 5.88 12.80
C GLY A 222 -8.96 6.01 12.09
N ARG A 223 -8.90 5.59 10.81
CA ARG A 223 -7.68 5.65 9.97
C ARG A 223 -7.15 7.08 9.81
N THR A 224 -8.07 8.05 9.75
CA THR A 224 -7.76 9.50 9.77
C THR A 224 -6.99 9.87 11.04
N GLY A 225 -7.50 9.49 12.22
CA GLY A 225 -6.81 9.73 13.48
C GLY A 225 -5.49 9.00 13.57
N THR A 226 -5.43 7.74 13.13
CA THR A 226 -4.17 6.97 13.09
C THR A 226 -3.07 7.69 12.32
N LEU A 227 -3.37 8.16 11.11
CA LEU A 227 -2.37 8.85 10.29
C LEU A 227 -1.95 10.20 10.89
N ILE A 228 -2.89 10.97 11.44
CA ILE A 228 -2.58 12.25 12.11
C ILE A 228 -1.73 12.00 13.36
N THR A 229 -2.05 10.99 14.18
CA THR A 229 -1.25 10.63 15.35
C THR A 229 0.18 10.25 14.95
N ILE A 230 0.35 9.42 13.91
CA ILE A 230 1.69 9.08 13.41
C ILE A 230 2.44 10.35 13.00
N ASP A 231 1.80 11.27 12.28
CA ASP A 231 2.45 12.54 11.90
C ASP A 231 2.92 13.34 13.12
N CYS A 232 2.04 13.57 14.09
CA CYS A 232 2.37 14.36 15.28
C CYS A 232 3.47 13.70 16.12
N VAL A 233 3.43 12.38 16.30
CA VAL A 233 4.44 11.65 17.08
C VAL A 233 5.79 11.63 16.35
N LEU A 234 5.81 11.57 15.03
CA LEU A 234 7.05 11.68 14.26
C LEU A 234 7.68 13.08 14.36
N GLU A 235 6.87 14.15 14.39
CA GLU A 235 7.37 15.50 14.65
C GLU A 235 7.90 15.64 16.08
N GLN A 236 7.17 15.13 17.08
CA GLN A 236 7.63 15.08 18.48
C GLN A 236 8.96 14.34 18.61
N LEU A 237 9.09 13.19 17.95
CA LEU A 237 10.31 12.41 17.96
C LEU A 237 11.48 13.17 17.31
N GLN A 238 11.21 13.94 16.25
CA GLN A 238 12.25 14.74 15.60
C GLN A 238 12.77 15.85 16.51
N GLU A 239 11.90 16.53 17.25
CA GLU A 239 12.23 17.73 18.02
C GLU A 239 12.65 17.43 19.47
N GLU A 240 11.89 16.61 20.18
CA GLU A 240 12.09 16.37 21.61
C GLU A 240 12.78 15.03 21.91
N LYS A 241 12.90 14.13 20.92
CA LYS A 241 13.41 12.76 21.11
C LYS A 241 12.60 11.93 22.11
N VAL A 242 11.32 12.24 22.27
CA VAL A 242 10.36 11.50 23.11
C VAL A 242 9.19 10.97 22.27
N VAL A 243 8.44 10.04 22.85
CA VAL A 243 7.25 9.44 22.23
C VAL A 243 6.12 9.44 23.25
N ASP A 244 5.06 10.21 22.99
CA ASP A 244 3.82 10.23 23.80
C ASP A 244 2.58 10.00 22.93
N ILE A 245 2.39 8.76 22.49
CA ILE A 245 1.27 8.38 21.62
C ILE A 245 -0.08 8.60 22.32
N ALA A 246 -0.18 8.28 23.62
CA ALA A 246 -1.43 8.41 24.37
C ALA A 246 -1.81 9.88 24.57
N GLY A 247 -0.87 10.74 24.98
CA GLY A 247 -1.10 12.17 25.13
C GLY A 247 -1.54 12.83 23.83
N VAL A 248 -0.88 12.49 22.71
CA VAL A 248 -1.29 12.96 21.38
C VAL A 248 -2.72 12.55 21.06
N ILE A 249 -3.11 11.28 21.26
CA ILE A 249 -4.49 10.83 20.97
C ILE A 249 -5.51 11.51 21.87
N ILE A 250 -5.21 11.69 23.16
CA ILE A 250 -6.08 12.40 24.10
C ILE A 250 -6.33 13.83 23.60
N HIS A 251 -5.28 14.52 23.18
CA HIS A 251 -5.38 15.86 22.60
C HIS A 251 -6.23 15.86 21.31
N LEU A 252 -5.99 14.96 20.36
CA LEU A 252 -6.82 14.85 19.16
C LEU A 252 -8.30 14.58 19.49
N ARG A 253 -8.59 13.84 20.57
CA ARG A 253 -9.95 13.55 21.04
C ARG A 253 -10.67 14.74 21.68
N THR A 254 -9.95 15.79 22.08
CA THR A 254 -10.57 17.08 22.47
C THR A 254 -11.04 17.88 21.27
N GLN A 255 -10.46 17.65 20.09
CA GLN A 255 -10.80 18.35 18.85
C GLN A 255 -11.78 17.56 17.98
N ARG A 256 -11.76 16.23 18.01
CA ARG A 256 -12.75 15.41 17.31
C ARG A 256 -12.96 14.09 18.01
N MET A 257 -14.22 13.68 18.16
CA MET A 257 -14.56 12.45 18.87
C MET A 257 -13.90 11.21 18.26
N LYS A 258 -13.53 10.26 19.12
CA LYS A 258 -13.10 8.90 18.74
C LYS A 258 -11.91 8.85 17.77
N MET A 259 -11.09 9.89 17.70
CA MET A 259 -9.82 9.85 16.97
C MET A 259 -9.00 8.64 17.44
N VAL A 260 -8.56 7.82 16.48
CA VAL A 260 -8.09 6.43 16.69
C VAL A 260 -9.20 5.59 17.33
N GLN A 261 -9.96 4.88 16.49
CA GLN A 261 -11.26 4.30 16.88
C GLN A 261 -11.16 2.90 17.47
N SER A 262 -10.11 2.13 17.15
CA SER A 262 -9.97 0.75 17.62
C SER A 262 -8.62 0.49 18.30
N LEU A 263 -8.57 -0.59 19.08
CA LEU A 263 -7.35 -1.05 19.73
C LEU A 263 -6.29 -1.45 18.69
N GLU A 264 -6.67 -2.09 17.59
CA GLU A 264 -5.70 -2.48 16.55
C GLU A 264 -5.03 -1.25 15.94
N GLN A 265 -5.78 -0.17 15.71
CA GLN A 265 -5.23 1.11 15.25
C GLN A 265 -4.26 1.73 16.27
N TYR A 266 -4.56 1.63 17.56
CA TYR A 266 -3.68 2.12 18.63
C TYR A 266 -2.36 1.36 18.69
N ILE A 267 -2.42 0.03 18.59
CA ILE A 267 -1.25 -0.85 18.55
C ILE A 267 -0.42 -0.56 17.29
N PHE A 268 -1.08 -0.46 16.13
CA PHE A 268 -0.42 -0.17 14.86
C PHE A 268 0.36 1.14 14.85
N ILE A 269 -0.10 2.18 15.57
CA ILE A 269 0.68 3.42 15.74
C ILE A 269 2.00 3.13 16.46
N HIS A 270 1.99 2.32 17.51
CA HIS A 270 3.22 1.96 18.23
C HIS A 270 4.18 1.19 17.33
N ASP A 271 3.65 0.23 16.57
CA ASP A 271 4.44 -0.58 15.64
C ASP A 271 5.04 0.29 14.53
N ALA A 272 4.28 1.24 14.00
CA ALA A 272 4.77 2.19 13.01
C ALA A 272 5.91 3.07 13.53
N ILE A 273 5.79 3.58 14.76
CA ILE A 273 6.85 4.39 15.39
C ILE A 273 8.08 3.54 15.70
N LEU A 274 7.89 2.28 16.13
CA LEU A 274 8.99 1.35 16.34
C LEU A 274 9.72 1.04 15.03
N GLU A 275 8.99 0.84 13.93
CA GLU A 275 9.57 0.63 12.61
C GLU A 275 10.45 1.81 12.20
N VAL A 276 9.99 3.05 12.37
CA VAL A 276 10.78 4.25 12.07
C VAL A 276 12.04 4.34 12.94
N LEU A 277 11.92 4.08 14.24
CA LEU A 277 13.05 4.11 15.17
C LEU A 277 14.09 3.01 14.86
N THR A 278 13.64 1.87 14.36
CA THR A 278 14.51 0.71 14.06
C THR A 278 15.17 0.84 12.70
N CYS A 279 14.41 1.22 11.67
CA CYS A 279 14.86 1.23 10.28
C CYS A 279 15.46 2.56 9.83
N GLY A 280 15.04 3.68 10.41
CA GLY A 280 15.44 5.02 9.97
C GLY A 280 14.96 5.37 8.54
N ASP A 281 15.57 6.39 7.95
CA ASP A 281 15.31 6.78 6.56
C ASP A 281 16.40 6.24 5.63
N THR A 282 16.05 5.22 4.85
CA THR A 282 16.96 4.56 3.91
C THR A 282 16.77 5.02 2.46
N GLN A 283 15.91 6.02 2.20
CA GLN A 283 15.68 6.52 0.85
C GLN A 283 16.85 7.39 0.37
N ILE A 284 17.38 7.09 -0.82
CA ILE A 284 18.48 7.83 -1.45
C ILE A 284 17.98 8.47 -2.74
N ASP A 285 18.15 9.79 -2.88
CA ASP A 285 17.86 10.48 -4.14
C ASP A 285 18.80 9.98 -5.25
N ALA A 286 18.27 9.76 -6.46
CA ALA A 286 19.04 9.22 -7.59
C ALA A 286 20.30 10.05 -7.92
N CYS A 287 20.23 11.38 -7.78
CA CYS A 287 21.37 12.27 -8.00
C CYS A 287 22.50 12.09 -6.98
N ASN A 288 22.19 11.52 -5.81
CA ASN A 288 23.13 11.28 -4.72
C ASN A 288 23.60 9.83 -4.65
N LEU A 289 23.00 8.91 -5.41
CA LEU A 289 23.19 7.46 -5.26
C LEU A 289 24.67 7.08 -5.25
N ARG A 290 25.44 7.47 -6.27
CA ARG A 290 26.88 7.15 -6.39
C ARG A 290 27.69 7.58 -5.16
N ARG A 291 27.44 8.79 -4.67
CA ARG A 291 28.17 9.37 -3.53
C ARG A 291 27.82 8.64 -2.25
N VAL A 292 26.53 8.37 -2.03
CA VAL A 292 26.06 7.69 -0.83
C VAL A 292 26.53 6.24 -0.80
N THR A 293 26.42 5.50 -1.91
CA THR A 293 26.87 4.10 -1.97
C THR A 293 28.37 3.97 -1.76
N GLN A 294 29.18 4.90 -2.29
CA GLN A 294 30.63 4.89 -2.05
C GLN A 294 30.94 5.00 -0.55
N LYS A 295 30.28 5.93 0.14
CA LYS A 295 30.44 6.12 1.58
C LYS A 295 29.96 4.89 2.37
N MET A 296 28.88 4.26 1.95
CA MET A 296 28.33 3.08 2.62
C MET A 296 29.27 1.86 2.60
N THR A 297 30.23 1.81 1.67
CA THR A 297 31.26 0.76 1.62
C THR A 297 32.36 0.93 2.67
N GLU A 298 32.47 2.09 3.31
CA GLU A 298 33.50 2.34 4.32
C GLU A 298 33.17 1.58 5.61
N CYS A 299 34.12 0.77 6.10
CA CYS A 299 33.94 0.04 7.35
C CYS A 299 34.09 0.97 8.55
N ASP A 300 33.19 0.81 9.51
CA ASP A 300 33.28 1.45 10.80
C ASP A 300 34.43 0.87 11.63
N THR A 301 35.24 1.74 12.23
CA THR A 301 36.48 1.33 12.92
C THR A 301 36.25 0.57 14.22
N GLN A 302 35.04 0.62 14.80
CA GLN A 302 34.71 -0.06 16.04
C GLN A 302 34.02 -1.39 15.80
N THR A 303 33.07 -1.42 14.87
CA THR A 303 32.25 -2.61 14.57
C THR A 303 32.82 -3.47 13.45
N ASN A 304 33.74 -2.93 12.65
CA ASN A 304 34.28 -3.53 11.43
C ASN A 304 33.21 -3.85 10.36
N LEU A 305 32.00 -3.30 10.51
CA LEU A 305 30.90 -3.43 9.56
C LEU A 305 30.78 -2.17 8.71
N ASN A 306 30.48 -2.34 7.43
CA ASN A 306 30.07 -1.24 6.56
C ASN A 306 28.55 -0.97 6.69
N ASP A 307 28.06 0.12 6.10
CA ASP A 307 26.66 0.50 6.26
C ASP A 307 25.68 -0.44 5.54
N PHE A 308 26.11 -1.16 4.50
CA PHE A 308 25.28 -2.20 3.87
C PHE A 308 25.06 -3.38 4.82
N GLU A 309 26.12 -3.84 5.49
CA GLU A 309 26.05 -4.92 6.48
C GLU A 309 25.18 -4.52 7.67
N LYS A 310 25.35 -3.30 8.19
CA LYS A 310 24.49 -2.76 9.26
C LYS A 310 23.02 -2.70 8.85
N GLN A 311 22.73 -2.25 7.62
CA GLN A 311 21.35 -2.26 7.12
C GLN A 311 20.80 -3.67 6.94
N PHE A 312 21.62 -4.63 6.50
CA PHE A 312 21.22 -6.02 6.37
C PHE A 312 20.91 -6.66 7.74
N GLU A 313 21.72 -6.39 8.78
CA GLU A 313 21.40 -6.85 10.14
C GLU A 313 20.07 -6.28 10.66
N VAL A 314 19.73 -5.04 10.31
CA VAL A 314 18.42 -4.46 10.64
C VAL A 314 17.32 -5.21 9.91
N LEU A 315 17.50 -5.51 8.61
CA LEU A 315 16.54 -6.31 7.84
C LEU A 315 16.30 -7.68 8.46
N GLU A 316 17.35 -8.37 8.92
CA GLU A 316 17.20 -9.67 9.61
C GLU A 316 16.41 -9.56 10.92
N LYS A 317 16.53 -8.45 11.65
CA LYS A 317 15.81 -8.22 12.91
C LYS A 317 14.33 -7.90 12.71
N VAL A 318 13.99 -7.21 11.63
CA VAL A 318 12.60 -6.77 11.35
C VAL A 318 11.85 -7.71 10.40
N SER A 319 12.55 -8.64 9.77
CA SER A 319 11.92 -9.65 8.91
C SER A 319 11.17 -10.68 9.74
N VAL A 320 9.94 -10.98 9.32
CA VAL A 320 9.13 -12.01 9.96
C VAL A 320 9.77 -13.38 9.76
N LYS A 321 9.92 -14.14 10.85
CA LYS A 321 10.54 -15.46 10.81
C LYS A 321 9.58 -16.51 10.28
N PRO A 322 10.06 -17.59 9.63
CA PRO A 322 9.18 -18.65 9.09
C PRO A 322 8.22 -19.28 10.10
N GLY A 323 8.54 -19.26 11.40
CA GLY A 323 7.69 -19.77 12.48
C GLY A 323 6.58 -18.80 12.95
N GLU A 324 6.62 -17.54 12.54
CA GLU A 324 5.69 -16.49 12.98
C GLU A 324 4.51 -16.29 12.01
N ILE A 325 4.55 -16.94 10.84
CA ILE A 325 3.49 -16.92 9.84
C ILE A 325 2.74 -18.25 9.78
N ALA A 326 1.43 -18.17 9.53
CA ALA A 326 0.63 -19.34 9.22
C ALA A 326 1.10 -19.95 7.89
N ARG A 327 1.43 -21.24 7.91
CA ARG A 327 1.95 -22.03 6.76
C ARG A 327 1.28 -23.40 6.68
N SER A 328 0.03 -23.47 7.11
CA SER A 328 -0.71 -24.71 7.30
C SER A 328 -0.96 -25.44 5.97
N GLU A 329 -1.18 -24.72 4.87
CA GLU A 329 -1.36 -25.34 3.56
C GLU A 329 -0.07 -25.99 3.06
N ALA A 330 1.08 -25.32 3.28
CA ALA A 330 2.37 -25.86 2.90
C ALA A 330 2.72 -27.13 3.69
N LEU A 331 2.48 -27.12 5.01
CA LEU A 331 2.73 -28.25 5.91
C LEU A 331 1.83 -29.46 5.62
N ARG A 332 0.62 -29.25 5.07
CA ARG A 332 -0.25 -30.36 4.62
C ARG A 332 0.18 -31.00 3.30
N ASN A 333 1.10 -30.37 2.56
CA ASN A 333 1.54 -30.81 1.24
C ASN A 333 3.08 -30.95 1.17
N PRO A 334 3.72 -31.73 2.07
CA PRO A 334 5.19 -31.78 2.18
C PRO A 334 5.85 -32.27 0.89
N THR A 335 5.23 -33.19 0.16
CA THR A 335 5.75 -33.73 -1.11
C THR A 335 5.74 -32.72 -2.27
N LYS A 336 5.20 -31.52 -2.06
CA LYS A 336 5.16 -30.43 -3.05
C LYS A 336 6.13 -29.29 -2.71
N ASN A 337 6.95 -29.44 -1.68
CA ASN A 337 7.93 -28.45 -1.24
C ASN A 337 9.35 -28.97 -1.54
N ARG A 338 10.21 -28.14 -2.12
CA ARG A 338 11.63 -28.46 -2.35
C ARG A 338 12.46 -28.27 -1.07
N SER A 339 12.02 -27.38 -0.17
CA SER A 339 12.63 -27.09 1.14
C SER A 339 11.55 -27.00 2.22
N ASP A 340 11.87 -27.51 3.40
CA ASP A 340 11.03 -27.41 4.60
C ASP A 340 11.27 -26.11 5.40
N ASP A 341 12.36 -25.40 5.10
CA ASP A 341 12.75 -24.18 5.80
C ASP A 341 12.00 -22.95 5.25
N TYR A 342 11.82 -22.90 3.94
CA TYR A 342 11.26 -21.76 3.22
C TYR A 342 9.86 -22.05 2.69
N LEU A 343 8.89 -22.18 3.60
CA LEU A 343 7.49 -22.47 3.23
C LEU A 343 6.68 -21.20 2.96
N PRO A 344 5.76 -21.21 1.98
CA PRO A 344 4.93 -20.07 1.67
C PRO A 344 3.91 -19.81 2.79
N GLY A 345 3.77 -18.54 3.17
CA GLY A 345 2.72 -18.12 4.10
C GLY A 345 1.32 -18.24 3.48
N ASP A 346 0.35 -18.69 4.27
CA ASP A 346 -1.02 -18.96 3.85
C ASP A 346 -1.72 -17.70 3.30
N ALA A 347 -1.40 -16.51 3.84
CA ALA A 347 -2.01 -15.23 3.46
C ALA A 347 -1.72 -14.85 2.00
N TRP A 348 -0.54 -15.20 1.48
CA TRP A 348 -0.06 -14.74 0.17
C TRP A 348 0.05 -15.84 -0.87
N ARG A 349 -0.34 -17.07 -0.53
CA ARG A 349 -0.23 -18.23 -1.41
C ARG A 349 -0.94 -18.03 -2.76
N VAL A 350 -0.36 -18.62 -3.80
CA VAL A 350 -1.04 -18.77 -5.08
C VAL A 350 -1.89 -20.03 -5.08
N ALA A 351 -3.21 -19.89 -5.03
CA ALA A 351 -4.11 -21.05 -5.12
C ALA A 351 -4.32 -21.50 -6.58
N LEU A 352 -4.20 -22.80 -6.85
CA LEU A 352 -4.61 -23.41 -8.13
C LEU A 352 -6.15 -23.44 -8.23
N ARG A 353 -6.73 -23.00 -9.34
CA ARG A 353 -8.19 -22.83 -9.48
C ARG A 353 -8.85 -24.10 -10.03
N GLY A 354 -9.92 -24.56 -9.38
CA GLY A 354 -10.78 -25.63 -9.92
C GLY A 354 -10.24 -27.05 -9.80
N ASP A 355 -9.21 -27.26 -8.97
CA ASP A 355 -8.68 -28.58 -8.59
C ASP A 355 -9.06 -28.88 -7.13
N LEU A 356 -9.17 -30.17 -6.79
CA LEU A 356 -9.35 -30.62 -5.41
C LEU A 356 -8.14 -30.25 -4.54
N GLN A 357 -6.93 -30.36 -5.10
CA GLN A 357 -5.69 -29.95 -4.46
C GLN A 357 -5.28 -28.56 -4.98
N THR A 358 -5.42 -27.54 -4.14
CA THR A 358 -5.20 -26.14 -4.56
C THR A 358 -3.77 -25.64 -4.34
N TYR A 359 -2.89 -26.49 -3.77
CA TYR A 359 -1.57 -26.08 -3.31
C TYR A 359 -0.49 -26.19 -4.39
N ILE A 360 0.26 -25.10 -4.52
CA ILE A 360 1.58 -25.00 -5.16
C ILE A 360 2.45 -24.12 -4.27
N HIS A 361 3.75 -24.42 -4.19
CA HIS A 361 4.71 -23.62 -3.44
C HIS A 361 5.05 -22.33 -4.20
N ALA A 362 4.20 -21.32 -3.99
CA ALA A 362 4.32 -20.00 -4.59
C ALA A 362 3.53 -18.95 -3.80
N VAL A 363 4.01 -17.71 -3.77
CA VAL A 363 3.30 -16.56 -3.19
C VAL A 363 3.25 -15.38 -4.16
N PHE A 364 2.23 -14.55 -3.99
CA PHE A 364 2.15 -13.26 -4.66
C PHE A 364 3.02 -12.22 -3.97
N VAL A 365 3.71 -11.41 -4.77
CA VAL A 365 4.48 -10.25 -4.30
C VAL A 365 4.01 -9.00 -5.05
N ASN A 366 3.87 -7.90 -4.32
CA ASN A 366 3.50 -6.62 -4.90
C ASN A 366 4.65 -6.06 -5.76
N GLY A 367 4.30 -5.40 -6.86
CA GLY A 367 5.25 -4.62 -7.65
C GLY A 367 5.15 -3.13 -7.33
N TYR A 368 5.85 -2.30 -8.09
CA TYR A 368 5.82 -0.84 -7.89
C TYR A 368 4.45 -0.21 -8.17
N LYS A 369 3.79 -0.62 -9.26
CA LYS A 369 2.51 -0.05 -9.73
C LYS A 369 1.28 -0.91 -9.47
N GLN A 370 1.46 -2.15 -9.02
CA GLN A 370 0.38 -3.14 -8.99
C GLN A 370 0.58 -4.12 -7.84
N GLN A 371 -0.48 -4.39 -7.08
CA GLN A 371 -0.49 -5.48 -6.10
C GLN A 371 -0.48 -6.84 -6.80
N ARG A 372 0.19 -7.84 -6.19
CA ARG A 372 0.33 -9.19 -6.76
C ARG A 372 0.91 -9.20 -8.18
N ALA A 373 1.83 -8.28 -8.48
CA ALA A 373 2.45 -8.14 -9.80
C ALA A 373 3.44 -9.25 -10.13
N PHE A 374 3.96 -9.93 -9.11
CA PHE A 374 4.88 -11.04 -9.25
C PHE A 374 4.32 -12.28 -8.56
N ILE A 375 4.68 -13.43 -9.10
CA ILE A 375 4.61 -14.70 -8.40
C ILE A 375 6.06 -15.12 -8.17
N ILE A 376 6.43 -15.31 -6.91
CA ILE A 376 7.67 -16.02 -6.57
C ILE A 376 7.29 -17.46 -6.24
N ALA A 377 8.00 -18.40 -6.83
CA ALA A 377 7.73 -19.83 -6.70
C ALA A 377 9.06 -20.57 -6.57
N GLN A 378 9.05 -21.70 -5.87
CA GLN A 378 10.19 -22.61 -5.95
C GLN A 378 10.36 -23.13 -7.39
N SER A 379 11.57 -23.58 -7.72
CA SER A 379 11.84 -24.32 -8.95
C SER A 379 10.95 -25.56 -9.04
N PRO A 380 10.26 -25.80 -10.19
CA PRO A 380 9.41 -26.97 -10.36
C PRO A 380 10.15 -28.26 -10.08
N MET A 381 9.45 -29.23 -9.50
CA MET A 381 9.89 -30.62 -9.36
C MET A 381 9.15 -31.46 -10.38
N GLU A 382 9.61 -32.68 -10.67
CA GLU A 382 8.89 -33.60 -11.57
C GLU A 382 7.43 -33.77 -11.13
N SER A 383 7.19 -33.95 -9.83
CA SER A 383 5.86 -34.11 -9.24
C SER A 383 4.98 -32.84 -9.27
N THR A 384 5.56 -31.66 -9.50
CA THR A 384 4.86 -30.37 -9.47
C THR A 384 4.90 -29.59 -10.78
N ALA A 385 5.60 -30.08 -11.82
CA ALA A 385 5.71 -29.42 -13.13
C ALA A 385 4.35 -29.16 -13.79
N ARG A 386 3.41 -30.10 -13.65
CA ARG A 386 2.02 -29.93 -14.11
C ARG A 386 1.31 -28.79 -13.37
N ASP A 387 1.47 -28.72 -12.05
CA ASP A 387 0.85 -27.68 -11.22
C ASP A 387 1.47 -26.31 -11.50
N PHE A 388 2.76 -26.26 -11.82
CA PHE A 388 3.43 -25.05 -12.28
C PHE A 388 2.81 -24.50 -13.57
N TRP A 389 2.61 -25.34 -14.59
CA TRP A 389 1.93 -24.90 -15.82
C TRP A 389 0.49 -24.51 -15.61
N LYS A 390 -0.22 -25.21 -14.72
CA LYS A 390 -1.55 -24.79 -14.28
C LYS A 390 -1.54 -23.41 -13.65
N MET A 391 -0.60 -23.12 -12.75
CA MET A 391 -0.46 -21.81 -12.13
C MET A 391 -0.19 -20.72 -13.18
N VAL A 392 0.77 -20.97 -14.08
CA VAL A 392 1.10 -20.06 -15.20
C VAL A 392 -0.14 -19.76 -16.04
N HIS A 393 -0.93 -20.78 -16.37
CA HIS A 393 -2.17 -20.61 -17.12
C HIS A 393 -3.27 -19.89 -16.33
N ASP A 394 -3.59 -20.35 -15.11
CA ASP A 394 -4.66 -19.80 -14.24
C ASP A 394 -4.44 -18.31 -13.92
N ARG A 395 -3.16 -17.90 -13.85
CA ARG A 395 -2.74 -16.52 -13.58
C ARG A 395 -2.36 -15.75 -14.84
N LYS A 396 -2.48 -16.38 -16.01
CA LYS A 396 -2.13 -15.82 -17.32
C LYS A 396 -0.71 -15.24 -17.32
N CYS A 397 0.26 -15.90 -16.72
CA CYS A 397 1.65 -15.41 -16.66
C CYS A 397 2.25 -15.37 -18.07
N GLY A 398 2.77 -14.22 -18.49
CA GLY A 398 3.33 -14.04 -19.84
C GLY A 398 4.85 -14.21 -19.89
N VAL A 399 5.51 -14.09 -18.74
CA VAL A 399 6.96 -14.21 -18.62
C VAL A 399 7.28 -15.08 -17.41
N ILE A 400 8.24 -15.97 -17.56
CA ILE A 400 8.85 -16.76 -16.50
C ILE A 400 10.33 -16.35 -16.44
N VAL A 401 10.84 -16.02 -15.25
CA VAL A 401 12.27 -15.77 -15.04
C VAL A 401 12.81 -16.93 -14.20
N MET A 402 13.73 -17.70 -14.78
CA MET A 402 14.41 -18.82 -14.14
C MET A 402 15.82 -18.36 -13.74
N LEU A 403 16.12 -18.44 -12.43
CA LEU A 403 17.32 -17.87 -11.80
C LEU A 403 18.29 -18.94 -11.27
N CYS A 404 18.13 -20.18 -11.72
CA CYS A 404 19.01 -21.30 -11.39
C CYS A 404 19.20 -22.17 -12.63
N ASP A 405 20.22 -23.01 -12.62
CA ASP A 405 20.37 -24.09 -13.59
C ASP A 405 19.55 -25.32 -13.19
N LEU A 406 19.61 -26.39 -14.01
CA LEU A 406 18.92 -27.64 -13.68
C LEU A 406 19.64 -28.39 -12.54
N VAL A 407 20.97 -28.28 -12.51
CA VAL A 407 21.86 -28.93 -11.55
C VAL A 407 22.89 -27.91 -11.10
N GLU A 408 23.01 -27.73 -9.79
CA GLU A 408 24.01 -26.86 -9.14
C GLU A 408 24.63 -27.67 -8.00
N ASP A 409 25.96 -27.58 -7.82
CA ASP A 409 26.69 -28.35 -6.79
C ASP A 409 26.34 -29.85 -6.76
N GLU A 410 26.22 -30.46 -7.94
CA GLU A 410 25.86 -31.87 -8.16
C GLU A 410 24.43 -32.26 -7.69
N GLN A 411 23.58 -31.29 -7.35
CA GLN A 411 22.20 -31.51 -6.91
C GLN A 411 21.19 -30.95 -7.92
N GLU A 412 20.09 -31.66 -8.13
CA GLU A 412 18.98 -31.13 -8.94
C GLU A 412 18.32 -29.95 -8.22
N THR A 413 18.45 -28.77 -8.80
CA THR A 413 17.83 -27.54 -8.30
C THR A 413 16.54 -27.20 -9.06
N CYS A 414 16.36 -27.70 -10.28
CA CYS A 414 15.16 -27.48 -11.08
C CYS A 414 14.87 -28.66 -12.00
N TYR A 415 13.62 -29.14 -12.00
CA TYR A 415 13.16 -30.08 -13.01
C TYR A 415 12.92 -29.37 -14.33
N GLN A 416 13.35 -29.96 -15.44
CA GLN A 416 13.16 -29.38 -16.77
C GLN A 416 11.68 -29.40 -17.17
N TYR A 417 10.95 -28.33 -16.86
CA TYR A 417 9.51 -28.20 -17.11
C TYR A 417 9.15 -27.78 -18.55
N TRP A 418 10.10 -27.74 -19.46
CA TRP A 418 9.93 -27.37 -20.88
C TRP A 418 10.59 -28.42 -21.79
N PRO A 419 10.19 -28.53 -23.07
CA PRO A 419 10.79 -29.50 -23.98
C PRO A 419 12.16 -29.02 -24.51
N GLN A 420 13.09 -29.95 -24.77
CA GLN A 420 14.35 -29.61 -25.48
C GLN A 420 14.10 -29.38 -26.97
N THR A 421 13.20 -30.18 -27.57
CA THR A 421 12.74 -30.04 -28.95
C THR A 421 11.26 -30.42 -29.04
N GLY A 422 10.50 -29.75 -29.91
CA GLY A 422 9.07 -30.01 -30.10
C GLY A 422 8.24 -29.73 -28.85
N LEU A 423 7.42 -30.70 -28.46
CA LEU A 423 6.46 -30.58 -27.36
C LEU A 423 6.69 -31.58 -26.23
N ILE A 424 6.27 -31.20 -25.02
CA ILE A 424 6.16 -32.08 -23.86
C ILE A 424 4.71 -32.03 -23.34
N GLN A 425 4.21 -33.17 -22.85
CA GLN A 425 2.86 -33.28 -22.31
C GLN A 425 2.90 -33.46 -20.79
N PHE A 426 2.14 -32.62 -20.11
CA PHE A 426 1.75 -32.79 -18.72
C PHE A 426 0.25 -33.07 -18.69
N VAL A 427 -0.26 -33.69 -17.62
CA VAL A 427 -1.69 -34.00 -17.53
C VAL A 427 -2.53 -32.71 -17.73
N GLY A 428 -3.28 -32.64 -18.83
CA GLY A 428 -4.14 -31.52 -19.22
C GLY A 428 -3.44 -30.31 -19.87
N TYR A 429 -2.12 -30.37 -20.06
CA TYR A 429 -1.32 -29.27 -20.60
C TYR A 429 -0.27 -29.77 -21.61
N THR A 430 -0.23 -29.17 -22.79
CA THR A 430 0.84 -29.39 -23.77
C THR A 430 1.69 -28.14 -23.87
N VAL A 431 3.01 -28.29 -23.77
CA VAL A 431 3.96 -27.17 -23.86
C VAL A 431 4.82 -27.40 -25.09
N ASP A 432 4.81 -26.45 -26.01
CA ASP A 432 5.53 -26.49 -27.28
C ASP A 432 6.61 -25.41 -27.32
N LEU A 433 7.84 -25.77 -27.70
CA LEU A 433 8.96 -24.85 -27.86
C LEU A 433 8.92 -24.23 -29.27
N MET A 434 8.50 -22.97 -29.34
CA MET A 434 8.35 -22.24 -30.59
C MET A 434 9.66 -21.63 -31.08
N GLU A 435 10.48 -21.11 -30.14
CA GLU A 435 11.72 -20.43 -30.45
C GLU A 435 12.65 -20.48 -29.24
N GLU A 436 13.94 -20.73 -29.47
CA GLU A 436 15.00 -20.58 -28.46
C GLU A 436 16.09 -19.65 -29.00
N LYS A 437 16.53 -18.71 -28.14
CA LYS A 437 17.59 -17.75 -28.44
C LYS A 437 18.56 -17.70 -27.27
N VAL A 438 19.82 -18.05 -27.54
CA VAL A 438 20.93 -17.86 -26.61
C VAL A 438 21.37 -16.40 -26.69
N MET A 439 21.33 -15.71 -25.56
CA MET A 439 21.75 -14.32 -25.40
C MET A 439 22.99 -14.27 -24.48
N GLU A 440 23.63 -13.11 -24.40
CA GLU A 440 24.73 -12.92 -23.45
C GLU A 440 24.20 -13.03 -22.01
N GLY A 441 24.58 -14.10 -21.32
CA GLY A 441 24.24 -14.36 -19.91
C GLY A 441 22.87 -14.97 -19.63
N PHE A 442 22.03 -15.18 -20.64
CA PHE A 442 20.71 -15.82 -20.46
C PHE A 442 20.20 -16.49 -21.74
N ILE A 443 19.28 -17.43 -21.59
CA ILE A 443 18.56 -18.09 -22.69
C ILE A 443 17.11 -17.63 -22.67
N MET A 444 16.59 -17.27 -23.83
CA MET A 444 15.19 -16.89 -24.02
C MET A 444 14.45 -17.98 -24.80
N ARG A 445 13.37 -18.51 -24.23
CA ARG A 445 12.50 -19.49 -24.88
C ARG A 445 11.10 -18.93 -25.05
N LYS A 446 10.53 -19.01 -26.25
CA LYS A 446 9.10 -18.76 -26.48
C LYS A 446 8.38 -20.09 -26.47
N LEU A 447 7.42 -20.20 -25.56
CA LEU A 447 6.67 -21.42 -25.29
C LEU A 447 5.19 -21.17 -25.59
N SER A 448 4.54 -22.12 -26.25
CA SER A 448 3.09 -22.17 -26.39
C SER A 448 2.53 -23.19 -25.41
N VAL A 449 1.66 -22.75 -24.49
CA VAL A 449 1.06 -23.61 -23.47
C VAL A 449 -0.41 -23.80 -23.79
N TYR A 450 -0.76 -24.99 -24.27
CA TYR A 450 -2.14 -25.38 -24.56
C TYR A 450 -2.79 -26.04 -23.34
N SER A 451 -3.96 -25.54 -22.93
CA SER A 451 -4.80 -26.19 -21.92
C SER A 451 -5.93 -26.97 -22.59
N GLU A 452 -5.95 -28.28 -22.39
CA GLU A 452 -7.00 -29.16 -22.95
C GLU A 452 -8.38 -28.78 -22.44
N LYS A 453 -8.48 -28.42 -21.14
CA LYS A 453 -9.74 -28.04 -20.50
C LYS A 453 -10.29 -26.70 -21.02
N ALA A 454 -9.41 -25.73 -21.28
CA ALA A 454 -9.83 -24.42 -21.78
C ALA A 454 -9.97 -24.39 -23.31
N GLY A 455 -9.37 -25.36 -24.02
CA GLY A 455 -9.33 -25.39 -25.47
C GLY A 455 -8.52 -24.23 -26.08
N SER A 456 -7.63 -23.61 -25.31
CA SER A 456 -6.88 -22.42 -25.71
C SER A 456 -5.38 -22.55 -25.44
N ALA A 457 -4.57 -21.96 -26.31
CA ALA A 457 -3.14 -21.78 -26.12
C ALA A 457 -2.80 -20.39 -25.58
N HIS A 458 -1.81 -20.32 -24.70
CA HIS A 458 -1.28 -19.08 -24.12
C HIS A 458 0.23 -19.04 -24.36
N GLN A 459 0.73 -17.93 -24.90
CA GLN A 459 2.16 -17.75 -25.15
C GLN A 459 2.88 -17.25 -23.90
N VAL A 460 4.03 -17.86 -23.62
CA VAL A 460 4.87 -17.54 -22.46
C VAL A 460 6.32 -17.41 -22.91
N VAL A 461 7.01 -16.38 -22.43
CA VAL A 461 8.46 -16.24 -22.60
C VAL A 461 9.17 -16.68 -21.33
N GLN A 462 10.05 -17.68 -21.43
CA GLN A 462 10.96 -18.04 -20.36
C GLN A 462 12.31 -17.32 -20.58
N LEU A 463 12.82 -16.68 -19.55
CA LEU A 463 14.14 -16.05 -19.48
C LEU A 463 14.95 -16.81 -18.43
N HIS A 464 15.87 -17.66 -18.86
CA HIS A 464 16.73 -18.48 -18.01
C HIS A 464 18.11 -17.81 -17.88
N MET A 465 18.42 -17.29 -16.71
CA MET A 465 19.74 -16.71 -16.42
C MET A 465 20.76 -17.81 -16.23
N THR A 466 21.84 -17.80 -17.02
CA THR A 466 22.87 -18.87 -17.04
C THR A 466 24.20 -18.40 -16.45
N ASN A 467 24.24 -17.19 -15.89
CA ASN A 467 25.45 -16.57 -15.39
C ASN A 467 25.30 -16.00 -13.97
N TRP A 468 24.30 -16.50 -13.25
CA TRP A 468 24.02 -16.21 -11.85
C TRP A 468 24.35 -17.47 -11.05
N SER A 469 25.39 -17.40 -10.23
CA SER A 469 25.87 -18.51 -9.43
C SER A 469 25.08 -18.64 -8.12
N PRO A 470 24.95 -19.86 -7.54
CA PRO A 470 24.24 -20.08 -6.27
C PRO A 470 24.77 -19.25 -5.10
N ASP A 471 26.05 -18.88 -5.12
CA ASP A 471 26.70 -18.01 -4.13
C ASP A 471 26.26 -16.53 -4.23
N GLY A 472 25.35 -16.21 -5.15
CA GLY A 472 24.82 -14.87 -5.39
C GLY A 472 25.67 -14.03 -6.35
N SER A 473 26.81 -14.55 -6.83
CA SER A 473 27.64 -13.82 -7.78
C SER A 473 27.05 -13.87 -9.20
N CYS A 474 26.94 -12.71 -9.83
CA CYS A 474 26.57 -12.59 -11.25
C CYS A 474 27.76 -12.04 -12.03
N SER A 475 28.29 -12.85 -12.94
CA SER A 475 29.52 -12.50 -13.69
C SER A 475 29.39 -11.22 -14.50
N HIS A 476 28.17 -10.88 -14.96
CA HIS A 476 27.89 -9.70 -15.77
C HIS A 476 26.58 -9.04 -15.33
N LEU A 477 26.64 -8.02 -14.47
CA LEU A 477 25.47 -7.32 -13.92
C LEU A 477 24.52 -6.72 -14.99
N ALA A 478 25.05 -6.40 -16.18
CA ALA A 478 24.24 -5.94 -17.32
C ALA A 478 23.22 -7.00 -17.80
N THR A 479 23.46 -8.27 -17.50
CA THR A 479 22.52 -9.36 -17.80
C THR A 479 21.22 -9.18 -17.02
N ILE A 480 21.32 -8.84 -15.73
CA ILE A 480 20.16 -8.63 -14.84
C ILE A 480 19.28 -7.51 -15.41
N THR A 481 19.89 -6.38 -15.78
CA THR A 481 19.13 -5.25 -16.35
C THR A 481 18.55 -5.60 -17.71
N SER A 482 19.25 -6.35 -18.56
CA SER A 482 18.74 -6.84 -19.83
C SER A 482 17.51 -7.75 -19.66
N VAL A 483 17.55 -8.69 -18.72
CA VAL A 483 16.40 -9.57 -18.40
C VAL A 483 15.22 -8.74 -17.89
N ILE A 484 15.45 -7.81 -16.94
CA ILE A 484 14.39 -6.92 -16.43
C ILE A 484 13.74 -6.12 -17.55
N MET A 485 14.53 -5.53 -18.45
CA MET A 485 14.02 -4.74 -19.58
C MET A 485 13.17 -5.57 -20.55
N ARG A 486 13.39 -6.88 -20.63
CA ARG A 486 12.65 -7.79 -21.52
C ARG A 486 11.32 -8.20 -20.92
N CYS A 487 11.16 -8.08 -19.61
CA CYS A 487 9.88 -8.25 -18.93
C CYS A 487 8.92 -7.06 -19.13
N LEU A 488 9.41 -5.87 -19.50
CA LEU A 488 8.61 -4.63 -19.55
C LEU A 488 7.53 -4.60 -20.66
N PRO A 489 7.80 -5.00 -21.92
CA PRO A 489 6.80 -4.96 -22.99
C PRO A 489 5.54 -5.78 -22.67
N PHE A 490 5.71 -6.92 -21.99
CA PHE A 490 4.62 -7.79 -21.56
C PHE A 490 3.75 -7.21 -20.42
N ARG A 491 4.17 -6.10 -19.81
CA ARG A 491 3.40 -5.35 -18.81
C ARG A 491 2.54 -4.25 -19.43
N GLU A 492 3.02 -3.58 -20.47
CA GLU A 492 2.32 -2.45 -21.11
C GLU A 492 1.08 -2.91 -21.91
N GLU A 493 1.17 -4.06 -22.60
CA GLU A 493 0.03 -4.66 -23.31
C GLU A 493 -1.14 -5.04 -22.37
N ARG A 494 -0.85 -5.46 -21.14
CA ARG A 494 -1.89 -5.76 -20.15
C ARG A 494 -2.56 -4.52 -19.58
N GLN A 495 -1.81 -3.43 -19.39
CA GLN A 495 -2.36 -2.20 -18.82
C GLN A 495 -3.39 -1.55 -19.75
N GLN A 496 -3.25 -1.71 -21.07
CA GLN A 496 -4.29 -1.28 -22.02
C GLN A 496 -5.55 -2.17 -21.95
N SER A 497 -5.39 -3.48 -21.76
CA SER A 497 -6.52 -4.44 -21.72
C SER A 497 -7.35 -4.43 -20.42
N CYS A 498 -6.80 -3.93 -19.31
CA CYS A 498 -7.48 -3.89 -18.00
C CYS A 498 -8.28 -2.59 -17.74
N SER A 499 -8.49 -1.76 -18.76
CA SER A 499 -9.31 -0.53 -18.68
C SER A 499 -10.83 -0.78 -18.83
N GLY A 500 -11.26 -2.05 -18.86
CA GLY A 500 -12.68 -2.42 -18.83
C GLY A 500 -13.29 -2.23 -17.43
N PRO A 501 -14.61 -1.94 -17.33
CA PRO A 501 -15.25 -1.72 -16.04
C PRO A 501 -15.15 -2.98 -15.17
N LEU A 502 -14.61 -2.80 -13.97
CA LEU A 502 -14.73 -3.77 -12.87
C LEU A 502 -16.24 -3.95 -12.59
N GLN A 503 -16.79 -5.11 -12.97
CA GLN A 503 -18.06 -5.60 -12.44
C GLN A 503 -17.84 -6.33 -11.12
#